data_AF-A0A4C1WJB1-F1
#
_entry.id   AF-A0A4C1WJB1-F1
#
_cell.length_a   1.000
_cell.length_b   1.000
_cell.length_c   1.000
_cell.angle_alpha   90.00
_cell.angle_beta   90.00
_cell.angle_gamma   90.00
#
_symmetry.space_group_name_H-M   'P 1'
#
loop_
_entity.id
_entity.type
_entity.pdbx_description
1 polymer ?
#
loop_
_entity_poly.entity_id
_entity_poly.type
_entity_poly.pdbx_seq_one_letter_code
_entity_poly.pdbx_strand_id
1 'polypeptide(L)'
;MYSCDKERSQNYQQLFSLEQGDENTDIFVARARALLVKLPLGAITEKVEIDIVYGLLHKRIRKRLPRDAVISFDDLVRCARDVEDSIE
;
A
#
# COMPACT_ATOMS: atom_id res chain seq x y z
N MET A 1 -31.38 -0.90 5.83
CA MET A 1 -30.32 -1.94 5.73
C MET A 1 -29.52 -1.76 4.43
N TYR A 2 -28.98 -0.56 4.19
CA TYR A 2 -28.24 -0.19 2.95
C TYR A 2 -26.92 0.56 3.22
N SER A 3 -26.59 0.88 4.49
CA SER A 3 -25.42 1.70 4.81
C SER A 3 -24.10 0.93 4.82
N CYS A 4 -24.12 -0.36 5.18
CA CYS A 4 -22.91 -1.16 5.38
C CYS A 4 -22.14 -1.46 4.08
N ASP A 5 -22.84 -1.70 2.97
CA ASP A 5 -22.18 -1.98 1.69
C ASP A 5 -21.67 -0.71 0.99
N LYS A 6 -22.35 0.43 1.21
CA LYS A 6 -21.90 1.72 0.70
C LYS A 6 -20.60 2.17 1.37
N GLU A 7 -20.49 2.03 2.68
CA GLU A 7 -19.28 2.39 3.43
C GLU A 7 -18.07 1.53 3.04
N ARG A 8 -18.28 0.22 2.82
CA ARG A 8 -17.22 -0.67 2.31
C ARG A 8 -16.72 -0.21 0.94
N SER A 9 -17.63 0.06 0.01
CA SER A 9 -17.27 0.53 -1.34
C SER A 9 -16.52 1.87 -1.29
N GLN A 10 -16.91 2.78 -0.40
CA GLN A 10 -16.24 4.07 -0.24
C GLN A 10 -14.82 3.92 0.30
N ASN A 11 -14.59 3.02 1.26
CA ASN A 11 -13.25 2.75 1.79
C ASN A 11 -12.32 2.14 0.73
N TYR A 12 -12.83 1.22 -0.10
CA TYR A 12 -12.06 0.70 -1.23
C TYR A 12 -11.74 1.79 -2.26
N GLN A 13 -12.72 2.63 -2.62
CA GLN A 13 -12.49 3.74 -3.54
C GLN A 13 -11.44 4.72 -3.00
N GLN A 14 -11.49 5.05 -1.72
CA GLN A 14 -10.48 5.90 -1.09
C GLN A 14 -9.09 5.26 -1.09
N LEU A 15 -9.00 3.95 -0.82
CA LEU A 15 -7.74 3.22 -0.84
C LEU A 15 -7.11 3.21 -2.25
N PHE A 16 -7.89 2.86 -3.28
CA PHE A 16 -7.40 2.82 -4.66
C PHE A 16 -7.21 4.19 -5.30
N SER A 17 -7.73 5.26 -4.68
CA SER A 17 -7.43 6.64 -5.08
C SER A 17 -6.13 7.17 -4.46
N LEU A 18 -5.50 6.42 -3.55
CA LEU A 18 -4.18 6.76 -3.05
C LEU A 18 -3.14 6.45 -4.12
N GLU A 19 -2.28 7.42 -4.42
CA GLU A 19 -1.06 7.19 -5.18
C GLU A 19 0.09 7.84 -4.42
N GLN A 20 1.21 7.15 -4.34
CA GLN A 20 2.41 7.72 -3.74
C GLN A 20 2.94 8.83 -4.65
N GLY A 21 2.94 10.07 -4.15
CA GLY A 21 3.58 11.21 -4.79
C GLY A 21 5.08 11.29 -4.44
N ASP A 22 5.53 12.51 -4.12
CA ASP A 22 6.90 12.79 -3.66
C ASP A 22 7.13 12.51 -2.16
N GLU A 23 6.13 11.93 -1.48
CA GLU A 23 6.27 11.55 -0.07
C GLU A 23 7.16 10.30 0.10
N ASN A 24 7.82 10.22 1.25
CA ASN A 24 8.62 9.05 1.62
C ASN A 24 7.71 7.80 1.71
N THR A 25 8.23 6.66 1.24
CA THR A 25 7.49 5.40 1.24
C THR A 25 6.96 5.00 2.61
N ASP A 26 7.67 5.31 3.70
CA ASP A 26 7.23 5.02 5.06
C ASP A 26 5.88 5.66 5.40
N ILE A 27 5.76 6.94 5.06
CA ILE A 27 4.57 7.75 5.33
C ILE A 27 3.40 7.23 4.51
N PHE A 28 3.66 6.92 3.24
CA PHE A 28 2.67 6.35 2.34
C PHE A 28 2.17 4.99 2.82
N VAL A 29 3.07 4.07 3.16
CA VAL A 29 2.72 2.73 3.65
C VAL A 29 1.93 2.81 4.94
N ALA A 30 2.32 3.70 5.88
CA ALA A 30 1.56 3.92 7.11
C ALA A 30 0.13 4.42 6.84
N ARG A 31 -0.04 5.36 5.92
CA ARG A 31 -1.37 5.87 5.50
C ARG A 31 -2.21 4.78 4.83
N ALA A 32 -1.62 4.00 3.93
CA ALA A 32 -2.31 2.91 3.25
C ALA A 32 -2.75 1.82 4.24
N ARG A 33 -1.88 1.43 5.19
CA ARG A 33 -2.20 0.49 6.27
C ARG A 33 -3.33 1.01 7.16
N ALA A 34 -3.36 2.29 7.47
CA ALA A 34 -4.45 2.89 8.25
C ALA A 34 -5.82 2.82 7.54
N LEU A 35 -5.85 2.80 6.20
CA LEU A 35 -7.07 2.56 5.43
C LEU A 35 -7.40 1.07 5.32
N LEU A 36 -6.40 0.19 5.17
CA LEU A 36 -6.59 -1.26 5.14
C LEU A 36 -7.22 -1.78 6.43
N VAL A 37 -6.83 -1.26 7.60
CA VAL A 37 -7.43 -1.63 8.90
C VAL A 37 -8.92 -1.25 8.99
N LYS A 38 -9.39 -0.27 8.20
CA LYS A 38 -10.82 0.10 8.15
C LYS A 38 -11.64 -0.84 7.26
N LEU A 39 -10.98 -1.72 6.50
CA LEU A 39 -11.66 -2.77 5.76
C LEU A 39 -12.13 -3.88 6.72
N PRO A 40 -13.22 -4.59 6.39
CA PRO A 40 -13.71 -5.68 7.22
C PRO A 40 -12.61 -6.73 7.44
N LEU A 41 -12.34 -7.03 8.71
CA LEU A 41 -11.33 -8.00 9.14
C LEU A 41 -11.54 -9.35 8.44
N GLY A 42 -10.47 -9.91 7.87
CA GLY A 42 -10.49 -11.21 7.18
C GLY A 42 -10.97 -11.17 5.72
N ALA A 43 -11.24 -9.99 5.14
CA ALA A 43 -11.58 -9.88 3.73
C ALA A 43 -10.40 -10.19 2.79
N ILE A 44 -9.17 -9.93 3.24
CA ILE A 44 -7.94 -10.06 2.45
C ILE A 44 -6.80 -10.60 3.31
N THR A 45 -5.86 -11.30 2.68
CA THR A 45 -4.64 -11.77 3.34
C THR A 45 -3.56 -10.70 3.27
N GLU A 46 -2.57 -10.76 4.17
CA GLU A 46 -1.44 -9.82 4.19
C GLU A 46 -0.72 -9.75 2.82
N LYS A 47 -0.61 -10.88 2.10
CA LYS A 47 -0.06 -10.90 0.74
C LYS A 47 -0.84 -9.97 -0.21
N VAL A 48 -2.17 -10.02 -0.16
CA VAL A 48 -3.04 -9.19 -1.00
C VAL A 48 -2.97 -7.74 -0.56
N GLU A 49 -2.87 -7.46 0.74
CA GLU A 49 -2.65 -6.11 1.25
C GLU A 49 -1.34 -5.50 0.70
N ILE A 50 -0.26 -6.28 0.70
CA ILE A 50 1.02 -5.87 0.11
C ILE A 50 0.88 -5.67 -1.40
N ASP A 51 0.16 -6.56 -2.11
CA ASP A 51 -0.08 -6.42 -3.55
C ASP A 51 -0.80 -5.10 -3.88
N ILE A 52 -1.80 -4.73 -3.06
CA ILE A 52 -2.52 -3.46 -3.19
C ILE A 52 -1.55 -2.31 -2.98
N VAL A 53 -0.86 -2.24 -1.83
CA VAL A 53 0.04 -1.12 -1.51
C VAL A 53 1.17 -1.00 -2.54
N TYR A 54 1.76 -2.11 -2.96
CA TYR A 54 2.79 -2.15 -4.00
C TYR A 54 2.28 -1.55 -5.31
N GLY A 55 1.05 -1.85 -5.72
CA GLY A 55 0.42 -1.30 -6.92
C GLY A 55 0.28 0.23 -6.91
N LEU A 56 0.12 0.81 -5.72
CA LEU A 56 -0.05 2.24 -5.49
C LEU A 56 1.28 2.99 -5.26
N LEU A 57 2.40 2.26 -5.11
CA LEU A 57 3.73 2.86 -4.99
C LEU A 57 4.14 3.59 -6.28
N HIS A 58 4.99 4.59 -6.08
CA HIS A 58 5.50 5.40 -7.17
C HIS A 58 6.28 4.52 -8.17
N LYS A 59 6.13 4.81 -9.47
CA LYS A 59 6.74 4.00 -10.55
C LYS A 59 8.26 3.87 -10.42
N ARG A 60 8.93 4.86 -9.80
CA ARG A 60 10.38 4.85 -9.55
C ARG A 60 10.82 3.68 -8.66
N ILE A 61 10.02 3.38 -7.64
CA ILE A 61 10.30 2.30 -6.69
C ILE A 61 9.98 0.95 -7.34
N ARG A 62 8.79 0.82 -7.95
CA ARG A 62 8.37 -0.42 -8.63
C ARG A 62 9.31 -0.88 -9.74
N LYS A 63 10.01 0.04 -10.42
CA LYS A 63 10.99 -0.31 -11.46
C LYS A 63 12.27 -0.95 -10.91
N ARG A 64 12.62 -0.68 -9.65
CA ARG A 64 13.87 -1.14 -9.02
C ARG A 64 13.63 -2.22 -7.97
N LEU A 65 12.44 -2.26 -7.38
CA LEU A 65 12.03 -3.25 -6.39
C LEU A 65 11.05 -4.26 -7.03
N PRO A 66 11.48 -5.49 -7.32
CA PRO A 66 10.58 -6.53 -7.80
C PRO A 66 9.61 -6.95 -6.70
N ARG A 67 8.35 -7.21 -7.08
CA ARG A 67 7.28 -7.61 -6.13
C ARG A 67 7.65 -8.87 -5.34
N ASP A 68 8.31 -9.84 -5.98
CA ASP A 68 8.66 -11.12 -5.38
C ASP A 68 9.75 -11.02 -4.30
N ALA A 69 10.48 -9.90 -4.25
CA ALA A 69 11.48 -9.66 -3.20
C ALA A 69 10.86 -9.20 -1.86
N VAL A 70 9.55 -8.94 -1.84
CA VAL A 70 8.84 -8.40 -0.68
C VAL A 70 7.87 -9.44 -0.14
N ILE A 71 8.08 -9.85 1.12
CA ILE A 71 7.22 -10.84 1.78
C ILE A 71 6.38 -10.19 2.88
N SER A 72 6.92 -9.15 3.52
CA SER A 72 6.27 -8.41 4.61
C SER A 72 6.23 -6.90 4.33
N PHE A 73 5.40 -6.16 5.07
CA PHE A 73 5.41 -4.70 5.05
C PHE A 73 6.76 -4.10 5.47
N ASP A 74 7.46 -4.75 6.40
CA ASP A 74 8.77 -4.29 6.86
C ASP A 74 9.82 -4.45 5.76
N ASP A 75 9.75 -5.55 4.99
CA ASP A 75 10.60 -5.72 3.81
C ASP A 75 10.28 -4.69 2.73
N LEU A 76 9.00 -4.36 2.52
CA LEU A 76 8.58 -3.34 1.55
C LEU A 76 9.21 -2.00 1.89
N VAL A 77 9.09 -1.58 3.16
CA VAL A 77 9.63 -0.33 3.67
C VAL A 77 11.16 -0.30 3.57
N ARG A 78 11.82 -1.35 4.06
CA ARG A 78 13.30 -1.43 4.03
C ARG A 78 13.82 -1.33 2.59
N CYS A 79 13.31 -2.17 1.70
CA CYS A 79 13.79 -2.19 0.31
C CYS A 79 13.39 -0.92 -0.45
N ALA A 80 12.27 -0.28 -0.12
CA ALA A 80 11.89 0.98 -0.73
C ALA A 80 12.81 2.13 -0.29
N ARG A 81 13.20 2.19 1.00
CA ARG A 81 14.21 3.15 1.50
C ARG A 81 15.54 2.98 0.78
N ASP A 82 16.04 1.75 0.65
CA ASP A 82 17.28 1.48 -0.08
C ASP A 82 17.22 2.00 -1.53
N VAL A 83 16.04 1.90 -2.15
CA VAL A 83 15.80 2.43 -3.51
C VAL A 83 15.75 3.96 -3.50
N GLU A 84 15.07 4.58 -2.54
CA GLU A 84 15.01 6.04 -2.37
C GLU A 84 16.40 6.63 -2.17
N ASP A 85 17.21 6.06 -1.26
CA ASP A 85 18.59 6.47 -0.98
C ASP A 85 19.52 6.27 -2.19
N SER A 86 19.21 5.32 -3.08
CA SER A 86 19.97 5.09 -4.33
C SER A 86 19.62 6.04 -5.48
N ILE A 87 18.54 6.80 -5.34
CA ILE A 87 18.05 7.75 -6.35
C ILE A 87 18.44 9.19 -5.98
N GLU A 88 18.57 9.48 -4.69
CA GLU A 88 19.09 10.74 -4.15
C GLU A 88 20.59 10.91 -4.46
#